data_AF-A0AA45V6J5-F1
#
_entry.id   AF-A0AA45V6J5-F1
#
_cell.length_a   1.000
_cell.length_b   1.000
_cell.length_c   1.000
_cell.angle_alpha   90.00
_cell.angle_beta   90.00
_cell.angle_gamma   90.00
#
_symmetry.space_group_name_H-M   'P 1'
#
loop_
_entity.id
_entity.type
_entity.pdbx_description
1 polymer ?
#
loop_
_entity_poly.entity_id
_entity_poly.type
_entity_poly.pdbx_seq_one_letter_code
_entity_poly.pdbx_strand_id
1 'polypeptide(L)'
;MMRPSRLSASYASLLPALNRLGYRADVREAFVCGSRCVVVVSGAPATRVLNDGSWERDDGMEGPDPTSLLGLYREERVEQAVRHLARRDLKGIACDILIAAGIPVGVILDAVEHDGGLAVSYRRVEGVPEDTVIHDWTARAKAAPALLEEIA
;
A
#
# COMPACT_ATOMS: atom_id res chain seq x y z
N MET A 1 -0.74 -12.72 30.46
CA MET A 1 -0.39 -12.39 29.06
C MET A 1 -1.70 -12.01 28.36
N MET A 2 -1.96 -10.71 28.14
CA MET A 2 -3.24 -10.21 27.60
C MET A 2 -3.33 -10.48 26.09
N ARG A 3 -4.45 -11.07 25.65
CA ARG A 3 -4.80 -11.27 24.24
C ARG A 3 -4.97 -9.90 23.55
N PRO A 4 -4.62 -9.75 22.25
CA PRO A 4 -4.96 -8.57 21.48
C PRO A 4 -6.44 -8.27 21.63
N SER A 5 -6.79 -7.01 21.90
CA SER A 5 -8.19 -6.59 21.92
C SER A 5 -8.88 -6.94 20.60
N ARG A 6 -10.19 -7.25 20.64
CA ARG A 6 -11.02 -7.42 19.42
C ARG A 6 -10.80 -6.29 18.41
N LEU A 7 -10.57 -5.07 18.90
CA LEU A 7 -10.25 -3.88 18.11
C LEU A 7 -8.94 -4.01 17.33
N SER A 8 -7.83 -4.32 18.02
CA SER A 8 -6.51 -4.50 17.42
C SER A 8 -6.51 -5.64 16.41
N ALA A 9 -7.25 -6.71 16.70
CA ALA A 9 -7.46 -7.82 15.75
C ALA A 9 -8.25 -7.39 14.51
N SER A 10 -9.26 -6.51 14.67
CA SER A 10 -10.02 -5.93 13.55
C SER A 10 -9.12 -5.13 12.62
N TYR A 11 -8.28 -4.24 13.16
CA TYR A 11 -7.33 -3.47 12.34
C TYR A 11 -6.20 -4.33 11.77
N ALA A 12 -5.72 -5.35 12.49
CA ALA A 12 -4.74 -6.30 11.98
C ALA A 12 -5.29 -7.14 10.80
N SER A 13 -6.61 -7.31 10.70
CA SER A 13 -7.24 -7.98 9.54
C SER A 13 -7.07 -7.23 8.23
N LEU A 14 -6.71 -5.93 8.27
CA LEU A 14 -6.43 -5.13 7.08
C LEU A 14 -5.07 -5.42 6.46
N LEU A 15 -4.12 -5.97 7.22
CA LEU A 15 -2.73 -6.15 6.79
C LEU A 15 -2.59 -6.90 5.45
N PRO A 16 -3.34 -8.00 5.19
CA PRO A 16 -3.29 -8.66 3.88
C PRO A 16 -3.73 -7.76 2.73
N ALA A 17 -4.78 -6.95 2.91
CA ALA A 17 -5.29 -6.04 1.88
C ALA A 17 -4.30 -4.89 1.62
N LEU A 18 -3.73 -4.31 2.68
CA LEU A 18 -2.68 -3.28 2.57
C LEU A 18 -1.44 -3.83 1.86
N ASN A 19 -1.03 -5.06 2.16
CA ASN A 19 0.08 -5.73 1.47
C ASN A 19 -0.23 -5.96 -0.01
N ARG A 20 -1.48 -6.30 -0.37
CA ARG A 20 -1.91 -6.41 -1.78
C ARG A 20 -1.87 -5.07 -2.51
N LEU A 21 -2.06 -3.95 -1.81
CA LEU A 21 -1.87 -2.60 -2.35
C LEU A 21 -0.39 -2.17 -2.41
N GLY A 22 0.54 -3.05 -2.03
CA GLY A 22 1.99 -2.78 -2.03
C GLY A 22 2.49 -2.02 -0.80
N TYR A 23 1.63 -1.80 0.20
CA TYR A 23 2.06 -1.21 1.46
C TYR A 23 2.74 -2.26 2.35
N ARG A 24 3.74 -1.82 3.12
CA ARG A 24 4.18 -2.58 4.31
C ARG A 24 3.46 -2.02 5.51
N ALA A 25 2.65 -2.84 6.15
CA ALA A 25 1.83 -2.43 7.28
C ALA A 25 2.09 -3.28 8.53
N ASP A 26 1.89 -2.68 9.70
CA ASP A 26 2.01 -3.33 11.01
C ASP A 26 0.99 -2.73 11.98
N VAL A 27 0.55 -3.50 12.98
CA VAL A 27 -0.34 -3.03 14.05
C VAL A 27 0.33 -3.22 15.39
N ARG A 28 0.51 -2.10 16.10
CA ARG A 28 1.21 -2.06 17.39
C ARG A 28 0.23 -1.69 18.49
N GLU A 29 0.19 -2.50 19.55
CA GLU A 29 -0.58 -2.15 20.74
C GLU A 29 0.01 -0.87 21.35
N ALA A 30 -0.85 0.12 21.62
CA ALA A 30 -0.45 1.43 22.11
C ALA A 30 -1.58 2.00 22.95
N PHE A 31 -1.45 1.86 24.27
CA PHE A 31 -2.42 2.36 25.24
C PHE A 31 -2.00 3.74 25.73
N VAL A 32 -2.29 4.77 24.94
CA VAL A 32 -1.96 6.17 25.27
C VAL A 32 -3.17 7.05 24.93
N CYS A 33 -3.60 7.90 25.87
CA CYS A 33 -4.56 8.98 25.65
C CYS A 33 -5.80 8.62 24.80
N GLY A 34 -6.51 7.54 25.14
CA GLY A 34 -7.74 7.15 24.43
C GLY A 34 -7.52 6.32 23.15
N SER A 35 -6.26 6.09 22.76
CA SER A 35 -5.88 5.15 21.72
C SER A 35 -5.69 3.73 22.27
N ARG A 36 -6.03 2.75 21.44
CA ARG A 36 -5.92 1.32 21.73
C ARG A 36 -4.72 0.68 21.03
N CYS A 37 -4.55 0.99 19.75
CA CYS A 37 -3.43 0.55 18.95
C CYS A 37 -3.08 1.61 17.90
N VAL A 38 -1.94 1.39 17.22
CA VAL A 38 -1.48 2.20 16.11
C VAL A 38 -1.28 1.30 14.90
N VAL A 39 -1.85 1.69 13.76
CA VAL A 39 -1.55 1.11 12.45
C VAL A 39 -0.42 1.92 11.84
N VAL A 40 0.66 1.24 11.49
CA VAL A 40 1.84 1.84 10.85
C VAL A 40 1.88 1.36 9.41
N VAL A 41 1.86 2.28 8.46
CA VAL A 41 2.00 2.00 7.03
C VAL A 41 3.24 2.70 6.49
N SER A 42 4.12 1.96 5.82
CA SER A 42 5.38 2.48 5.29
C SER A 42 5.14 3.63 4.32
N GLY A 43 5.75 4.79 4.59
CA GLY A 43 5.64 5.99 3.76
C GLY A 43 4.35 6.79 3.98
N ALA A 44 3.51 6.41 4.95
CA ALA A 44 2.33 7.14 5.36
C ALA A 44 2.44 7.63 6.82
N PRO A 45 1.70 8.68 7.21
CA PRO A 45 1.63 9.10 8.61
C PRO A 45 1.00 7.99 9.47
N ALA A 46 1.35 7.93 10.75
CA ALA A 46 0.85 6.87 11.62
C ALA A 46 -0.65 7.07 11.92
N THR A 47 -1.39 5.97 12.03
CA THR A 47 -2.82 5.98 12.31
C THR A 47 -3.07 5.46 13.72
N ARG A 48 -3.62 6.31 14.60
CA ARG A 48 -4.11 5.92 15.93
C ARG A 48 -5.50 5.36 15.82
N VAL A 49 -5.75 4.24 16.49
CA VAL A 49 -7.08 3.66 16.62
C VAL A 49 -7.62 4.00 18.00
N LEU A 50 -8.79 4.65 18.04
CA LEU A 50 -9.42 5.11 19.27
C LEU A 50 -10.29 4.01 19.90
N ASN A 51 -10.63 4.18 21.18
CA ASN A 51 -11.37 3.17 21.94
C ASN A 51 -12.79 2.88 21.40
N ASP A 52 -13.40 3.82 20.69
CA ASP A 52 -14.71 3.65 20.04
C ASP A 52 -14.62 2.90 18.70
N GLY A 53 -13.40 2.60 18.23
CA GLY A 53 -13.14 1.90 16.97
C GLY A 53 -12.86 2.80 15.78
N SER A 54 -13.02 4.12 15.92
CA SER A 54 -12.60 5.10 14.92
C SER A 54 -11.07 5.19 14.84
N TRP A 55 -10.58 5.87 13.82
CA TRP A 55 -9.17 6.13 13.63
C TRP A 55 -8.89 7.58 13.29
N GLU A 56 -7.71 8.03 13.67
CA GLU A 56 -7.16 9.35 13.40
C GLU A 56 -5.71 9.19 12.93
N ARG A 57 -5.35 9.82 11.83
CA ARG A 57 -4.01 9.79 11.26
C ARG A 57 -3.28 11.09 11.58
N ASP A 58 -1.96 11.02 11.75
CA ASP A 58 -1.12 12.16 12.19
C ASP A 58 -1.22 13.42 11.30
N ASP A 59 -1.75 13.30 10.08
CA ASP A 59 -1.99 14.41 9.16
C ASP A 59 -3.40 15.01 9.28
N GLY A 60 -4.19 14.57 10.26
CA GLY A 60 -5.54 15.10 10.56
C GLY A 60 -6.68 14.40 9.82
N MET A 61 -6.39 13.35 9.03
CA MET A 61 -7.43 12.51 8.43
C MET A 61 -8.05 11.59 9.49
N GLU A 62 -9.36 11.36 9.43
CA GLU A 62 -10.07 10.50 10.38
C GLU A 62 -11.14 9.66 9.69
N GLY A 63 -11.59 8.60 10.37
CA GLY A 63 -12.67 7.78 9.87
C GLY A 63 -13.27 6.83 10.91
N PRO A 64 -14.49 6.33 10.65
CA PRO A 64 -15.27 5.63 11.66
C PRO A 64 -14.82 4.20 11.93
N ASP A 65 -14.14 3.54 10.99
CA ASP A 65 -13.92 2.10 11.07
C ASP A 65 -12.73 1.61 10.19
N PRO A 66 -12.30 0.34 10.35
CA PRO A 66 -11.23 -0.25 9.54
C PRO A 66 -11.47 -0.23 8.03
N THR A 67 -12.73 -0.32 7.59
CA THR A 67 -13.08 -0.32 6.16
C THR A 67 -12.84 1.05 5.56
N SER A 68 -13.19 2.12 6.27
CA SER A 68 -12.92 3.48 5.83
C SER A 68 -11.41 3.78 5.76
N LEU A 69 -10.62 3.21 6.68
CA LEU A 69 -9.15 3.32 6.63
C LEU A 69 -8.56 2.65 5.39
N LEU A 70 -9.02 1.43 5.07
CA LEU A 70 -8.59 0.73 3.86
C LEU A 70 -9.00 1.49 2.59
N GLY A 71 -10.20 2.07 2.58
CA GLY A 71 -10.67 2.94 1.50
C GLY A 71 -9.72 4.12 1.25
N LEU A 72 -9.31 4.81 2.31
CA LEU A 72 -8.32 5.90 2.22
C LEU A 72 -7.00 5.43 1.59
N TYR A 73 -6.42 4.32 2.08
CA TYR A 73 -5.14 3.84 1.53
C TYR A 73 -5.24 3.39 0.07
N ARG A 74 -6.41 2.92 -0.37
CA ARG A 74 -6.70 2.61 -1.77
C ARG A 74 -6.73 3.88 -2.61
N GLU A 75 -7.47 4.90 -2.18
CA GLU A 75 -7.54 6.20 -2.87
C GLU A 75 -6.14 6.82 -3.01
N GLU A 76 -5.36 6.83 -1.93
CA GLU A 76 -3.98 7.32 -1.96
C GLU A 76 -3.10 6.54 -2.92
N ARG A 77 -3.31 5.23 -3.05
CA ARG A 77 -2.55 4.39 -3.99
C ARG A 77 -2.89 4.74 -5.44
N VAL A 78 -4.16 4.97 -5.74
CA VAL A 78 -4.63 5.44 -7.05
C VAL A 78 -4.02 6.80 -7.38
N GLU A 79 -4.04 7.74 -6.43
CA GLU A 79 -3.41 9.05 -6.62
C GLU A 79 -1.91 8.96 -6.83
N GLN A 80 -1.21 8.09 -6.10
CA GLN A 80 0.22 7.83 -6.30
C GLN A 80 0.48 7.32 -7.72
N ALA A 81 -0.30 6.38 -8.22
CA ALA A 81 -0.14 5.84 -9.57
C ALA A 81 -0.34 6.93 -10.65
N VAL A 82 -1.34 7.79 -10.47
CA VAL A 82 -1.55 8.96 -11.36
C VAL A 82 -0.34 9.91 -11.32
N ARG A 83 0.20 10.18 -10.13
CA ARG A 83 1.39 11.05 -9.96
C ARG A 83 2.64 10.44 -10.59
N HIS A 84 2.87 9.13 -10.44
CA HIS A 84 4.01 8.45 -11.08
C HIS A 84 3.93 8.57 -12.59
N LEU A 85 2.74 8.35 -13.18
CA LEU A 85 2.51 8.50 -14.60
C LEU A 85 2.77 9.94 -15.08
N ALA A 86 2.21 10.94 -14.36
CA ALA A 86 2.40 12.35 -14.71
C ALA A 86 3.87 12.80 -14.65
N ARG A 87 4.65 12.22 -13.73
CA ARG A 87 6.08 12.54 -13.55
C ARG A 87 7.01 11.66 -14.40
N ARG A 88 6.47 10.69 -15.13
CA ARG A 88 7.24 9.63 -15.83
C ARG A 88 8.24 8.94 -14.87
N ASP A 89 7.81 8.69 -13.64
CA ASP A 89 8.58 7.95 -12.64
C ASP A 89 8.53 6.45 -12.98
N LEU A 90 9.56 5.96 -13.68
CA LEU A 90 9.60 4.58 -14.15
C LEU A 90 9.57 3.55 -13.01
N LYS A 91 10.15 3.87 -11.84
CA LYS A 91 10.13 2.95 -10.69
C LYS A 91 8.74 2.92 -10.06
N GLY A 92 8.12 4.08 -9.89
CA GLY A 92 6.74 4.18 -9.44
C GLY A 92 5.79 3.41 -10.35
N ILE A 93 5.87 3.67 -11.66
CA ILE A 93 5.05 3.01 -12.69
C ILE A 93 5.25 1.50 -12.70
N ALA A 94 6.50 1.01 -12.63
CA ALA A 94 6.77 -0.42 -12.55
C ALA A 94 6.12 -1.06 -11.32
N CYS A 95 6.21 -0.39 -10.16
CA CYS A 95 5.58 -0.83 -8.93
C CYS A 95 4.06 -0.94 -9.09
N ASP A 96 3.42 0.10 -9.64
CA ASP A 96 1.96 0.14 -9.85
C ASP A 96 1.46 -0.97 -10.77
N ILE A 97 2.17 -1.21 -11.88
CA ILE A 97 1.81 -2.27 -12.83
C ILE A 97 1.93 -3.66 -12.20
N LEU A 98 3.01 -3.91 -11.45
CA LEU A 98 3.24 -5.20 -10.81
C LEU A 98 2.20 -5.46 -9.71
N ILE A 99 1.87 -4.45 -8.90
CA ILE A 99 0.83 -4.54 -7.87
C ILE A 99 -0.54 -4.78 -8.51
N ALA A 100 -0.89 -4.05 -9.56
CA ALA A 100 -2.13 -4.26 -10.32
C ALA A 100 -2.20 -5.67 -10.94
N ALA A 101 -1.06 -6.30 -11.23
CA ALA A 101 -0.97 -7.69 -11.67
C ALA A 101 -1.00 -8.71 -10.51
N GLY A 102 -1.19 -8.27 -9.27
CA GLY A 102 -1.25 -9.12 -8.08
C GLY A 102 0.12 -9.53 -7.54
N ILE A 103 1.20 -8.88 -7.96
CA ILE A 103 2.56 -9.18 -7.49
C ILE A 103 2.87 -8.28 -6.28
N PRO A 104 3.11 -8.85 -5.08
CA PRO A 104 3.39 -8.07 -3.87
C PRO A 104 4.84 -7.55 -3.90
N VAL A 105 5.03 -6.40 -4.53
CA VAL A 105 6.31 -5.72 -4.62
C VAL A 105 6.66 -5.09 -3.28
N GLY A 106 7.87 -5.38 -2.78
CA GLY A 106 8.41 -4.72 -1.60
C GLY A 106 9.21 -3.47 -1.94
N VAL A 107 10.00 -3.52 -3.02
CA VAL A 107 10.77 -2.38 -3.54
C VAL A 107 11.14 -2.61 -5.01
N ILE A 108 11.14 -1.55 -5.82
CA ILE A 108 11.74 -1.53 -7.15
C ILE A 108 13.20 -1.10 -7.03
N LEU A 109 14.12 -1.99 -7.39
CA LEU A 109 15.56 -1.75 -7.36
C LEU A 109 15.97 -0.91 -8.56
N ASP A 110 15.51 -1.28 -9.74
CA ASP A 110 15.77 -0.57 -10.99
C ASP A 110 14.60 -0.69 -11.98
N ALA A 111 14.46 0.32 -12.85
CA ALA A 111 13.45 0.34 -13.90
C ALA A 111 13.95 1.18 -15.09
N VAL A 112 14.17 0.54 -16.24
CA VAL A 112 14.76 1.17 -17.42
C VAL A 112 13.98 0.77 -18.68
N GLU A 113 13.69 1.74 -19.53
CA GLU A 113 13.08 1.48 -20.83
C GLU A 113 14.12 0.81 -21.76
N HIS A 114 13.78 -0.36 -22.29
CA HIS A 114 14.65 -1.13 -23.18
C HIS A 114 13.82 -1.87 -24.24
N ASP A 115 14.14 -1.66 -25.51
CA ASP A 115 13.48 -2.29 -26.67
C ASP A 115 11.94 -2.21 -26.65
N GLY A 116 11.39 -1.07 -26.21
CA GLY A 116 9.95 -0.85 -26.10
C GLY A 116 9.27 -1.52 -24.89
N GLY A 117 10.02 -2.30 -24.11
CA GLY A 117 9.61 -2.80 -22.81
C GLY A 117 10.15 -1.95 -21.66
N LEU A 118 9.67 -2.22 -20.45
CA LEU A 118 10.24 -1.71 -19.21
C LEU A 118 10.94 -2.87 -18.50
N ALA A 119 12.27 -2.87 -18.52
CA ALA A 119 13.08 -3.81 -17.76
C ALA A 119 13.07 -3.39 -16.29
N VAL A 120 12.71 -4.29 -15.40
CA VAL A 120 12.49 -4.02 -13.98
C VAL A 120 13.22 -5.04 -13.14
N SER A 121 14.05 -4.54 -12.22
CA SER A 121 14.59 -5.34 -11.13
C SER A 121 13.85 -4.96 -9.85
N TYR A 122 13.30 -5.94 -9.15
CA TYR A 122 12.49 -5.70 -7.96
C TYR A 122 12.74 -6.77 -6.92
N ARG A 123 12.33 -6.48 -5.68
CA ARG A 123 12.28 -7.47 -4.61
C ARG A 123 10.88 -7.47 -4.04
N ARG A 124 10.30 -8.65 -3.84
CA ARG A 124 9.05 -8.82 -3.10
C ARG A 124 9.23 -8.42 -1.64
N VAL A 125 8.14 -8.40 -0.87
CA VAL A 125 8.22 -8.12 0.58
C VAL A 125 9.19 -9.07 1.29
N GLU A 126 9.18 -10.34 0.88
CA GLU A 126 10.12 -11.39 1.28
C GLU A 126 10.76 -12.03 0.04
N GLY A 127 12.05 -12.32 0.09
CA GLY A 127 12.75 -13.04 -0.99
C GLY A 127 13.98 -12.31 -1.56
N VAL A 128 14.54 -12.91 -2.61
CA VAL A 128 15.69 -12.38 -3.36
C VAL A 128 15.24 -11.43 -4.47
N PRO A 129 16.13 -10.60 -5.02
CA PRO A 129 15.84 -9.82 -6.23
C PRO A 129 15.37 -10.69 -7.40
N GLU A 130 14.41 -10.18 -8.16
CA GLU A 130 13.84 -10.76 -9.36
C GLU A 130 13.92 -9.73 -10.50
N ASP A 131 14.20 -10.21 -11.71
CA ASP A 131 14.21 -9.40 -12.92
C ASP A 131 13.04 -9.79 -13.82
N THR A 132 12.41 -8.80 -14.45
CA THR A 132 11.32 -9.00 -15.39
C THR A 132 11.30 -7.91 -16.46
N VAL A 133 10.59 -8.17 -17.55
CA VAL A 133 10.31 -7.17 -18.58
C VAL A 133 8.80 -6.99 -18.68
N ILE A 134 8.34 -5.77 -18.45
CA ILE A 134 6.93 -5.39 -18.63
C ILE A 134 6.76 -4.95 -20.08
N HIS A 135 6.14 -5.81 -20.89
CA HIS A 135 5.69 -5.44 -22.23
C HIS A 135 4.46 -4.54 -22.17
N ASP A 136 4.28 -3.69 -23.19
CA ASP A 136 3.18 -2.72 -23.30
C ASP A 136 3.01 -1.83 -22.06
N TRP A 137 4.12 -1.51 -21.39
CA TRP A 137 4.12 -0.88 -20.08
C TRP A 137 3.37 0.46 -20.07
N THR A 138 3.41 1.23 -21.16
CA THR A 138 2.68 2.50 -21.29
C THR A 138 1.16 2.31 -21.23
N ALA A 139 0.63 1.26 -21.85
CA ALA A 139 -0.81 0.96 -21.80
C ALA A 139 -1.20 0.45 -20.41
N ARG A 140 -0.37 -0.43 -19.83
CA ARG A 140 -0.56 -0.96 -18.48
C ARG A 140 -0.49 0.13 -17.41
N ALA A 141 0.43 1.08 -17.55
CA ALA A 141 0.56 2.23 -16.64
C ALA A 141 -0.71 3.09 -16.62
N LYS A 142 -1.35 3.28 -17.77
CA LYS A 142 -2.62 4.02 -17.88
C LYS A 142 -3.80 3.26 -17.26
N ALA A 143 -3.78 1.93 -17.31
CA ALA A 143 -4.83 1.09 -16.74
C ALA A 143 -4.66 0.83 -15.23
N ALA A 144 -3.43 0.91 -14.72
CA ALA A 144 -3.10 0.56 -13.33
C ALA A 144 -3.95 1.30 -12.28
N PRO A 145 -4.22 2.63 -12.37
CA PRO A 145 -5.07 3.31 -11.39
C PRO A 145 -6.45 2.66 -11.21
N ALA A 146 -7.12 2.29 -12.30
CA ALA A 146 -8.43 1.65 -12.24
C ALA A 146 -8.36 0.24 -11.64
N LEU A 147 -7.32 -0.53 -11.98
CA LEU A 147 -7.13 -1.88 -11.43
C LEU A 147 -6.79 -1.86 -9.94
N LEU A 148 -6.05 -0.85 -9.47
CA LEU A 148 -5.72 -0.68 -8.05
C LEU A 148 -6.97 -0.35 -7.21
N GLU A 149 -7.94 0.33 -7.81
CA GLU A 149 -9.23 0.63 -7.16
C GLU A 149 -10.05 -0.66 -6.90
N GLU A 150 -9.84 -1.71 -7.70
CA GLU A 150 -10.55 -2.99 -7.58
C GLU A 150 -9.91 -3.93 -6.53
N ILE A 151 -8.75 -3.58 -5.97
CA ILE A 151 -8.06 -4.44 -4.98
C ILE A 151 -8.81 -4.39 -3.64
N ALA A 152 -9.31 -5.56 -3.24
CA ALA A 152 -10.00 -5.81 -1.98
C ALA A 152 -9.06 -5.84 -0.77
#